data_AF-A0A511X5D9-F1
#
_entry.id   AF-A0A511X5D9-F1
#
_cell.length_a   1.000
_cell.length_b   1.000
_cell.length_c   1.000
_cell.angle_alpha   90.00
_cell.angle_beta   90.00
_cell.angle_gamma   90.00
#
_symmetry.space_group_name_H-M   'P 1'
#
loop_
_entity.id
_entity.type
_entity.pdbx_description
1 polymer ?
#
loop_
_entity_poly.entity_id
_entity_poly.type
_entity_poly.pdbx_seq_one_letter_code
_entity_poly.pdbx_strand_id
1 'polypeptide(L)'
;MLHLQPSDDDVLAVFAGTDGSLEESDDGIILLKPAIKDGDNTVDRLTLRQPTVAQVLGAADVIGKRPTLETVYDSQIILIAKSCGLAQKIIDALPSRILDEAVAWVSAFEEDARRSPEAEPDWSPEFVVNFPNALTGGGRSFSVMRLREPTVAERRKFKARESGGSAADILRAEISLVQDVSGWHTAAVLNAPISLFARAADYLTGFFIVGPATGKASRRI
;
A
#
# COMPACT_ATOMS: atom_id res chain seq x y z
N MET A 1 -19.59 19.49 3.56
CA MET A 1 -18.23 19.02 3.91
C MET A 1 -17.52 18.72 2.62
N LEU A 2 -16.58 19.57 2.23
CA LEU A 2 -15.84 19.49 0.96
C LEU A 2 -14.84 18.33 1.04
N HIS A 3 -14.89 17.42 0.06
CA HIS A 3 -13.83 16.45 -0.19
C HIS A 3 -12.58 17.23 -0.62
N LEU A 4 -11.53 17.28 0.20
CA LEU A 4 -10.22 17.70 -0.27
C LEU A 4 -9.61 16.53 -1.06
N GLN A 5 -9.49 16.70 -2.38
CA GLN A 5 -8.47 15.99 -3.13
C GLN A 5 -7.09 16.45 -2.62
N PRO A 6 -6.08 15.56 -2.58
CA PRO A 6 -4.73 15.96 -2.20
C PRO A 6 -4.24 17.08 -3.14
N SER A 7 -3.63 18.10 -2.57
CA SER A 7 -3.05 19.20 -3.34
C SER A 7 -1.73 18.78 -3.97
N ASP A 8 -1.32 19.43 -5.07
CA ASP A 8 -0.03 19.15 -5.72
C ASP A 8 1.16 19.34 -4.74
N ASP A 9 1.00 20.22 -3.75
CA ASP A 9 1.98 20.42 -2.67
C ASP A 9 2.11 19.21 -1.74
N ASP A 10 1.01 18.49 -1.47
CA ASP A 10 1.04 17.25 -0.69
C ASP A 10 1.76 16.12 -1.44
N VAL A 11 1.66 16.12 -2.77
CA VAL A 11 2.35 15.17 -3.66
C VAL A 11 3.84 15.48 -3.73
N LEU A 12 4.22 16.76 -3.79
CA LEU A 12 5.63 17.17 -3.86
C LEU A 12 6.41 16.92 -2.57
N ALA A 13 5.76 17.02 -1.40
CA ALA A 13 6.40 16.73 -0.11
C ALA A 13 6.83 15.26 0.05
N VAL A 14 6.17 14.32 -0.65
CA VAL A 14 6.53 12.89 -0.67
C VAL A 14 7.87 12.65 -1.35
N PHE A 15 8.24 13.47 -2.35
CA PHE A 15 9.48 13.29 -3.12
C PHE A 15 10.73 13.84 -2.43
N ALA A 16 10.58 14.69 -1.41
CA ALA A 16 11.71 15.35 -0.74
C ALA A 16 12.29 14.58 0.46
N GLY A 17 11.70 13.44 0.84
CA GLY A 17 11.91 12.81 2.16
C GLY A 17 12.80 11.57 2.24
N THR A 18 13.61 11.24 1.22
CA THR A 18 14.44 10.01 1.23
C THR A 18 15.94 10.28 1.29
N ASP A 19 16.44 10.56 2.50
CA ASP A 19 17.85 10.33 2.86
C ASP A 19 17.91 9.58 4.19
N GLY A 20 18.23 8.29 4.12
CA GLY A 20 18.35 7.40 5.27
C GLY A 20 18.92 6.05 4.83
N SER A 21 20.17 5.80 5.20
CA SER A 21 20.91 4.56 5.00
C SER A 21 20.20 3.38 5.69
N LEU A 22 19.95 2.30 4.95
CA LEU A 22 19.34 1.06 5.43
C LEU A 22 20.41 -0.04 5.47
N GLU A 23 20.54 -0.70 6.62
CA GLU A 23 21.34 -1.91 6.77
C GLU A 23 20.70 -3.08 6.00
N GLU A 24 21.55 -3.80 5.28
CA GLU A 24 21.27 -4.92 4.36
C GLU A 24 20.87 -6.21 5.11
N SER A 25 19.72 -6.77 4.75
CA SER A 25 19.41 -8.20 4.90
C SER A 25 18.51 -8.67 3.74
N ASP A 26 18.96 -9.67 2.97
CA ASP A 26 18.26 -10.37 1.86
C ASP A 26 17.66 -9.41 0.80
N ASP A 27 18.59 -8.66 0.19
CA ASP A 27 18.57 -7.20 0.02
C ASP A 27 17.64 -6.57 -1.04
N GLY A 28 16.64 -7.29 -1.55
CA GLY A 28 15.87 -6.81 -2.70
C GLY A 28 16.76 -6.55 -3.93
N ILE A 29 17.94 -7.19 -3.99
CA ILE A 29 18.89 -7.02 -5.10
C ILE A 29 18.67 -8.14 -6.12
N ILE A 30 18.35 -7.77 -7.36
CA ILE A 30 18.22 -8.71 -8.48
C ILE A 30 19.28 -8.39 -9.53
N LEU A 31 20.17 -9.34 -9.83
CA LEU A 31 21.25 -9.16 -10.81
C LEU A 31 20.75 -9.29 -12.25
N LEU A 32 21.14 -8.36 -13.12
CA LEU A 32 20.77 -8.34 -14.53
C LEU A 32 21.89 -8.93 -15.39
N LYS A 33 21.56 -9.99 -16.14
CA LYS A 33 22.49 -10.67 -17.05
C LYS A 33 21.77 -10.97 -18.39
N PRO A 34 22.05 -10.20 -19.47
CA PRO A 34 22.98 -9.08 -19.55
C PRO A 34 22.50 -7.82 -18.82
N ALA A 35 23.42 -6.90 -18.54
CA ALA A 35 23.08 -5.58 -18.02
C ALA A 35 22.32 -4.75 -19.06
N ILE A 36 21.44 -3.86 -18.59
CA ILE A 36 20.65 -2.96 -19.43
C ILE A 36 21.42 -1.66 -19.64
N LYS A 37 21.49 -1.19 -20.89
CA LYS A 37 22.07 0.12 -21.20
C LYS A 37 21.00 1.22 -21.11
N ASP A 38 21.33 2.29 -20.41
CA ASP A 38 20.53 3.52 -20.39
C ASP A 38 21.42 4.72 -20.77
N GLY A 39 21.53 4.99 -22.07
CA GLY A 39 22.49 5.96 -22.59
C GLY A 39 23.93 5.53 -22.27
N ASP A 40 24.66 6.38 -21.55
CA ASP A 40 26.03 6.10 -21.09
C ASP A 40 26.06 5.28 -19.79
N ASN A 41 24.91 5.14 -19.10
CA ASN A 41 24.81 4.36 -17.89
C ASN A 41 24.54 2.88 -18.20
N THR A 42 25.03 2.01 -17.33
CA THR A 42 24.75 0.58 -17.38
C THR A 42 24.14 0.14 -16.05
N VAL A 43 22.98 -0.50 -16.14
CA VAL A 43 22.25 -1.03 -14.98
C VAL A 43 22.50 -2.54 -14.94
N ASP A 44 23.28 -2.99 -13.97
CA ASP A 44 23.66 -4.39 -13.76
C ASP A 44 22.83 -5.08 -12.67
N ARG A 45 22.02 -4.32 -11.93
CA ARG A 45 21.16 -4.82 -10.86
C ARG A 45 19.95 -3.92 -10.63
N LEU A 46 18.88 -4.50 -10.09
CA LEU A 46 17.80 -3.78 -9.43
C LEU A 46 18.08 -3.78 -7.93
N THR A 47 17.87 -2.64 -7.26
CA THR A 47 17.89 -2.54 -5.79
C THR A 47 16.50 -2.13 -5.33
N LEU A 48 15.66 -3.12 -5.04
CA LEU A 48 14.28 -2.93 -4.63
C LEU A 48 14.21 -2.47 -3.18
N ARG A 49 13.21 -1.63 -2.90
CA ARG A 49 12.86 -1.20 -1.55
C ARG A 49 11.39 -1.48 -1.32
N GLN A 50 11.03 -1.70 -0.06
CA GLN A 50 9.63 -1.78 0.31
C GLN A 50 8.90 -0.51 -0.18
N PRO A 51 7.77 -0.65 -0.90
CA PRO A 51 7.07 0.50 -1.42
C PRO A 51 6.29 1.20 -0.30
N THR A 52 6.08 2.50 -0.49
CA THR A 52 5.17 3.30 0.32
C THR A 52 3.73 3.15 -0.18
N VAL A 53 2.76 3.49 0.67
CA VAL A 53 1.35 3.54 0.30
C VAL A 53 1.09 4.42 -0.92
N ALA A 54 1.80 5.56 -1.04
CA ALA A 54 1.70 6.44 -2.20
C ALA A 54 2.13 5.77 -3.52
N GLN A 55 3.19 4.96 -3.47
CA GLN A 55 3.69 4.26 -4.64
C GLN A 55 2.73 3.16 -5.08
N VAL A 56 2.20 2.38 -4.13
CA VAL A 56 1.18 1.35 -4.39
C VAL A 56 -0.11 1.97 -4.92
N LEU A 57 -0.58 3.06 -4.33
CA LEU A 57 -1.77 3.77 -4.82
C LEU A 57 -1.59 4.29 -6.25
N GLY A 58 -0.44 4.90 -6.54
CA GLY A 58 -0.16 5.40 -7.89
C GLY A 58 -0.02 4.28 -8.93
N ALA A 59 0.36 3.07 -8.53
CA ALA A 59 0.34 1.90 -9.41
C ALA A 59 -1.10 1.39 -9.61
N ALA A 60 -1.87 1.25 -8.53
CA ALA A 60 -3.26 0.81 -8.57
C ALA A 60 -4.17 1.73 -9.42
N ASP A 61 -3.87 3.03 -9.47
CA ASP A 61 -4.60 3.99 -10.31
C ASP A 61 -4.51 3.67 -11.81
N VAL A 62 -3.40 3.07 -12.25
CA VAL A 62 -3.16 2.74 -13.66
C VAL A 62 -4.04 1.58 -14.13
N ILE A 63 -4.34 0.64 -13.22
CA ILE A 63 -5.29 -0.47 -13.47
C ILE A 63 -6.68 0.07 -13.82
N GLY A 64 -7.10 1.15 -13.15
CA GLY A 64 -8.40 1.76 -13.35
C GLY A 64 -9.58 0.85 -12.97
N LYS A 65 -10.78 1.20 -13.46
CA LYS A 65 -12.04 0.46 -13.16
C LYS A 65 -12.30 -0.75 -14.04
N ARG A 66 -11.61 -0.84 -15.19
CA ARG A 66 -11.78 -1.90 -16.18
C ARG A 66 -10.41 -2.54 -16.40
N PRO A 67 -9.98 -3.43 -15.48
CA PRO A 67 -8.65 -4.03 -15.57
C PRO A 67 -8.52 -4.82 -16.87
N THR A 68 -7.47 -4.54 -17.61
CA THR A 68 -6.96 -5.37 -18.70
C THR A 68 -5.59 -5.92 -18.31
N LEU A 69 -5.12 -6.98 -18.99
CA LEU A 69 -3.77 -7.50 -18.77
C LEU A 69 -2.71 -6.41 -18.96
N GLU A 70 -2.88 -5.55 -19.97
CA GLU A 70 -1.99 -4.42 -20.24
C GLU A 70 -1.91 -3.46 -19.04
N THR A 71 -3.07 -2.98 -18.54
CA THR A 71 -3.08 -2.06 -17.39
C THR A 71 -2.54 -2.67 -16.10
N VAL A 72 -2.61 -4.01 -15.95
CA VAL A 72 -2.01 -4.72 -14.83
C VAL A 72 -0.48 -4.76 -14.97
N TYR A 73 0.04 -5.05 -16.15
CA TYR A 73 1.48 -4.98 -16.41
C TYR A 73 2.03 -3.55 -16.27
N ASP A 74 1.31 -2.54 -16.76
CA ASP A 74 1.71 -1.14 -16.60
C ASP A 74 1.79 -0.76 -15.12
N SER A 75 0.82 -1.19 -14.31
CA SER A 75 0.84 -1.01 -12.86
C SER A 75 2.05 -1.67 -12.21
N GLN A 76 2.39 -2.91 -12.61
CA GLN A 76 3.56 -3.62 -12.11
C GLN A 76 4.86 -2.89 -12.49
N ILE A 77 5.01 -2.47 -13.74
CA ILE A 77 6.16 -1.70 -14.24
C ILE A 77 6.34 -0.43 -13.42
N ILE A 78 5.26 0.32 -13.20
CA ILE A 78 5.26 1.56 -12.41
C ILE A 78 5.67 1.29 -10.96
N LEU A 79 5.14 0.23 -10.35
CA LEU A 79 5.46 -0.13 -8.98
C LEU A 79 6.94 -0.48 -8.81
N ILE A 80 7.49 -1.32 -9.72
CA ILE A 80 8.90 -1.70 -9.69
C ILE A 80 9.81 -0.50 -9.94
N ALA A 81 9.50 0.33 -10.94
CA ALA A 81 10.25 1.55 -11.24
C ALA A 81 10.36 2.46 -9.99
N LYS A 82 9.25 2.66 -9.29
CA LYS A 82 9.21 3.46 -8.05
C LYS A 82 9.95 2.80 -6.88
N SER A 83 9.85 1.48 -6.74
CA SER A 83 10.50 0.71 -5.67
C SER A 83 12.04 0.75 -5.77
N CYS A 84 12.59 0.66 -6.98
CA CYS A 84 14.05 0.69 -7.19
C CYS A 84 14.61 2.05 -7.61
N GLY A 85 13.76 3.07 -7.78
CA GLY A 85 14.20 4.42 -8.18
C GLY A 85 14.73 4.51 -9.61
N LEU A 86 14.31 3.61 -10.49
CA LEU A 86 14.72 3.58 -11.90
C LEU A 86 13.61 4.10 -12.83
N ALA A 87 13.99 4.53 -14.03
CA ALA A 87 13.03 4.96 -15.04
C ALA A 87 12.24 3.77 -15.62
N GLN A 88 10.96 3.95 -15.94
CA GLN A 88 10.09 2.89 -16.48
C GLN A 88 10.66 2.22 -17.74
N LYS A 89 11.29 2.99 -18.64
CA LYS A 89 11.95 2.45 -19.83
C LYS A 89 13.02 1.38 -19.54
N ILE A 90 13.64 1.41 -18.36
CA ILE A 90 14.62 0.41 -17.93
C ILE A 90 13.88 -0.87 -17.51
N ILE A 91 12.74 -0.70 -16.82
CA ILE A 91 11.87 -1.81 -16.40
C ILE A 91 11.22 -2.48 -17.62
N ASP A 92 10.81 -1.71 -18.63
CA ASP A 92 10.28 -2.22 -19.91
C ASP A 92 11.29 -3.10 -20.66
N ALA A 93 12.59 -2.86 -20.45
CA ALA A 93 13.68 -3.62 -21.06
C ALA A 93 14.07 -4.88 -20.27
N LEU A 94 13.42 -5.15 -19.12
CA LEU A 94 13.71 -6.34 -18.32
C LEU A 94 13.22 -7.62 -19.01
N PRO A 95 13.93 -8.75 -18.82
CA PRO A 95 13.36 -10.05 -19.11
C PRO A 95 12.10 -10.27 -18.24
N SER A 96 11.02 -10.82 -18.81
CA SER A 96 9.74 -11.00 -18.10
C SER A 96 9.88 -11.74 -16.76
N ARG A 97 10.72 -12.78 -16.71
CA ARG A 97 11.01 -13.52 -15.47
C ARG A 97 11.57 -12.62 -14.35
N ILE A 98 12.38 -11.62 -14.70
CA ILE A 98 12.95 -10.67 -13.73
C ILE A 98 11.87 -9.70 -13.23
N LEU A 99 10.97 -9.27 -14.10
CA LEU A 99 9.81 -8.48 -13.70
C LEU A 99 8.93 -9.27 -12.71
N ASP A 100 8.60 -10.52 -13.03
CA ASP A 100 7.79 -11.38 -12.15
C ASP A 100 8.45 -11.58 -10.77
N GLU A 101 9.77 -11.81 -10.75
CA GLU A 101 10.56 -11.94 -9.53
C GLU A 101 10.54 -10.65 -8.69
N ALA A 102 10.70 -9.48 -9.33
CA ALA A 102 10.62 -8.19 -8.65
C ALA A 102 9.22 -7.90 -8.11
N VAL A 103 8.17 -8.22 -8.88
CA VAL A 103 6.76 -8.05 -8.47
C VAL A 103 6.46 -8.93 -7.27
N ALA A 104 6.86 -10.21 -7.30
CA ALA A 104 6.67 -11.12 -6.17
C ALA A 104 7.33 -10.57 -4.89
N TRP A 105 8.56 -10.08 -4.99
CA TRP A 105 9.28 -9.50 -3.84
C TRP A 105 8.59 -8.26 -3.29
N VAL A 106 8.16 -7.34 -4.15
CA VAL A 106 7.52 -6.08 -3.72
C VAL A 106 6.12 -6.32 -3.13
N SER A 107 5.33 -7.22 -3.72
CA SER A 107 3.97 -7.53 -3.26
C SER A 107 3.95 -8.32 -1.94
N ALA A 108 4.97 -9.14 -1.67
CA ALA A 108 5.08 -9.93 -0.44
C ALA A 108 4.97 -9.06 0.82
N PHE A 109 5.47 -7.83 0.82
CA PHE A 109 5.35 -6.92 1.97
C PHE A 109 3.91 -6.60 2.37
N GLU A 110 3.00 -6.49 1.41
CA GLU A 110 1.58 -6.28 1.69
C GLU A 110 0.89 -7.61 2.02
N GLU A 111 1.16 -8.65 1.22
CA GLU A 111 0.54 -9.97 1.36
C GLU A 111 0.86 -10.61 2.71
N ASP A 112 2.13 -10.62 3.12
CA ASP A 112 2.58 -11.20 4.40
C ASP A 112 2.13 -10.37 5.61
N ALA A 113 1.80 -9.09 5.40
CA ALA A 113 1.34 -8.19 6.43
C ALA A 113 -0.16 -8.32 6.71
N ARG A 114 -0.93 -8.85 5.76
CA ARG A 114 -2.38 -9.09 5.91
C ARG A 114 -2.62 -10.45 6.54
N ARG A 115 -3.76 -10.60 7.20
CA ARG A 115 -4.14 -11.90 7.76
C ARG A 115 -4.46 -12.89 6.64
N SER A 116 -4.14 -14.16 6.86
CA SER A 116 -4.65 -15.23 6.01
C SER A 116 -6.18 -15.24 6.01
N PRO A 117 -6.85 -15.65 4.91
CA PRO A 117 -8.31 -15.67 4.82
C PRO A 117 -9.01 -16.51 5.91
N GLU A 118 -8.31 -17.50 6.45
CA GLU A 118 -8.80 -18.40 7.51
C GLU A 118 -8.52 -17.89 8.93
N ALA A 119 -7.68 -16.86 9.09
CA ALA A 119 -7.32 -16.33 10.40
C ALA A 119 -8.44 -15.47 10.97
N GLU A 120 -8.73 -15.63 12.26
CA GLU A 120 -9.67 -14.76 12.97
C GLU A 120 -9.13 -13.32 13.06
N PRO A 121 -10.00 -12.30 12.93
CA PRO A 121 -9.56 -10.93 13.11
C PRO A 121 -9.15 -10.62 14.55
N ASP A 122 -8.20 -9.71 14.71
CA ASP A 122 -7.86 -9.16 16.02
C ASP A 122 -8.93 -8.17 16.49
N TRP A 123 -9.66 -8.54 17.55
CA TRP A 123 -10.70 -7.70 18.18
C TRP A 123 -10.21 -6.99 19.44
N SER A 124 -8.89 -6.87 19.64
CA SER A 124 -8.32 -6.11 20.74
C SER A 124 -8.86 -4.68 20.72
N PRO A 125 -9.17 -4.08 21.90
CA PRO A 125 -9.75 -2.73 21.98
C PRO A 125 -8.78 -1.64 21.51
N GLU A 126 -7.47 -1.92 21.56
CA GLU A 126 -6.41 -1.08 21.03
C GLU A 126 -5.41 -1.93 20.25
N PHE A 127 -4.98 -1.45 19.09
CA PHE A 127 -3.90 -2.01 18.30
C PHE A 127 -2.84 -0.94 18.03
N VAL A 128 -1.56 -1.30 18.18
CA VAL A 128 -0.45 -0.36 18.08
C VAL A 128 0.52 -0.79 17.00
N VAL A 129 0.78 0.10 16.03
CA VAL A 129 1.82 -0.05 15.01
C VAL A 129 2.95 0.92 15.31
N ASN A 130 4.15 0.37 15.52
CA ASN A 130 5.36 1.17 15.73
C ASN A 130 6.13 1.31 14.41
N PHE A 131 6.52 2.53 14.10
CA PHE A 131 7.31 2.89 12.93
C PHE A 131 8.75 3.15 13.38
N PRO A 132 9.74 2.33 12.97
CA PRO A 132 11.13 2.50 13.37
C PRO A 132 11.69 3.87 12.99
N ASN A 133 11.32 4.36 11.80
CA ASN A 133 11.63 5.68 11.32
C ASN A 133 10.36 6.53 11.38
N ALA A 134 10.42 7.66 12.07
CA ALA A 134 9.29 8.55 12.20
C ALA A 134 8.94 9.21 10.87
N LEU A 135 7.67 9.19 10.49
CA LEU A 135 7.17 9.79 9.26
C LEU A 135 6.80 11.24 9.48
N THR A 136 6.92 12.07 8.46
CA THR A 136 6.52 13.48 8.51
C THR A 136 5.22 13.73 7.75
N GLY A 137 4.33 14.55 8.31
CA GLY A 137 3.12 15.02 7.62
C GLY A 137 2.45 16.19 8.33
N GLY A 138 1.99 17.19 7.58
CA GLY A 138 1.30 18.35 8.17
C GLY A 138 2.10 19.09 9.25
N GLY A 139 3.44 19.15 9.10
CA GLY A 139 4.36 19.77 10.07
C GLY A 139 4.58 18.97 11.36
N ARG A 140 4.17 17.70 11.41
CA ARG A 140 4.32 16.81 12.59
C ARG A 140 5.10 15.55 12.24
N SER A 141 5.65 14.92 13.28
CA SER A 141 6.33 13.62 13.20
C SER A 141 5.46 12.52 13.81
N PHE A 142 5.42 11.36 13.17
CA PHE A 142 4.56 10.22 13.49
C PHE A 142 5.39 8.94 13.58
N SER A 143 5.46 8.34 14.77
CA SER A 143 6.22 7.09 15.00
C SER A 143 5.40 5.96 15.62
N VAL A 144 4.24 6.27 16.21
CA VAL A 144 3.36 5.28 16.85
C VAL A 144 1.91 5.52 16.44
N MET A 145 1.32 4.55 15.75
CA MET A 145 -0.08 4.58 15.36
C MET A 145 -0.89 3.74 16.33
N ARG A 146 -1.84 4.39 17.02
CA ARG A 146 -2.79 3.72 17.91
C ARG A 146 -4.14 3.67 17.22
N LEU A 147 -4.70 2.47 17.15
CA LEU A 147 -5.97 2.18 16.51
C LEU A 147 -6.94 1.61 17.52
N ARG A 148 -8.23 1.86 17.29
CA ARG A 148 -9.36 1.30 18.02
C ARG A 148 -10.33 0.67 17.03
N GLU A 149 -11.35 -0.02 17.54
CA GLU A 149 -12.49 -0.44 16.72
C GLU A 149 -13.10 0.76 15.96
N PRO A 150 -13.34 0.63 14.63
CA PRO A 150 -14.04 1.65 13.87
C PRO A 150 -15.51 1.79 14.29
N THR A 151 -15.98 3.02 14.36
CA THR A 151 -17.41 3.32 14.52
C THR A 151 -18.20 2.94 13.27
N VAL A 152 -19.53 2.81 13.43
CA VAL A 152 -20.45 2.58 12.30
C VAL A 152 -20.35 3.71 11.25
N ALA A 153 -20.11 4.95 11.67
CA ALA A 153 -19.96 6.07 10.74
C ALA A 153 -18.70 5.92 9.87
N GLU A 154 -17.57 5.55 10.46
CA GLU A 154 -16.31 5.27 9.76
C GLU A 154 -16.46 4.08 8.80
N ARG A 155 -17.11 2.99 9.25
CA ARG A 155 -17.45 1.84 8.39
C ARG A 155 -18.29 2.23 7.19
N ARG A 156 -19.31 3.08 7.38
CA ARG A 156 -20.17 3.55 6.27
C ARG A 156 -19.39 4.37 5.25
N LYS A 157 -18.50 5.26 5.70
CA LYS A 157 -17.62 6.02 4.79
C LYS A 157 -16.69 5.11 4.01
N PHE A 158 -16.07 4.14 4.69
CA PHE A 158 -15.22 3.12 4.06
C PHE A 158 -16.00 2.39 2.95
N LYS A 159 -17.17 1.82 3.27
CA LYS A 159 -18.00 1.10 2.29
C LYS A 159 -18.48 1.98 1.13
N ALA A 160 -18.76 3.25 1.38
CA ALA A 160 -19.09 4.18 0.30
C ALA A 160 -17.93 4.40 -0.68
N ARG A 161 -16.68 4.49 -0.19
CA ARG A 161 -15.49 4.62 -1.06
C ARG A 161 -15.13 3.31 -1.75
N GLU A 162 -15.13 2.20 -1.02
CA GLU A 162 -14.86 0.85 -1.52
C GLU A 162 -15.79 0.48 -2.69
N SER A 163 -17.05 0.95 -2.65
CA SER A 163 -18.03 0.72 -3.72
C SER A 163 -17.66 1.32 -5.09
N GLY A 164 -16.59 2.13 -5.17
CA GLY A 164 -16.05 2.66 -6.43
C GLY A 164 -15.58 1.57 -7.41
N GLY A 165 -15.20 0.40 -6.88
CA GLY A 165 -15.03 -0.85 -7.63
C GLY A 165 -13.66 -1.04 -8.29
N SER A 166 -12.70 -0.14 -8.12
CA SER A 166 -11.30 -0.35 -8.53
C SER A 166 -10.38 -0.70 -7.36
N ALA A 167 -9.22 -1.28 -7.66
CA ALA A 167 -8.18 -1.53 -6.65
C ALA A 167 -7.75 -0.24 -5.93
N ALA A 168 -7.64 0.86 -6.68
CA ALA A 168 -7.32 2.16 -6.12
C ALA A 168 -8.43 2.71 -5.23
N ASP A 169 -9.71 2.45 -5.53
CA ASP A 169 -10.83 2.85 -4.66
C ASP A 169 -10.81 2.10 -3.33
N ILE A 170 -10.47 0.81 -3.35
CA ILE A 170 -10.30 0.00 -2.13
C ILE A 170 -9.16 0.56 -1.28
N LEU A 171 -7.99 0.77 -1.86
CA LEU A 171 -6.85 1.32 -1.13
C LEU A 171 -7.11 2.73 -0.60
N ARG A 172 -7.80 3.59 -1.36
CA ARG A 172 -8.26 4.91 -0.88
C ARG A 172 -9.23 4.79 0.29
N ALA A 173 -10.11 3.80 0.27
CA ALA A 173 -11.03 3.55 1.38
C ALA A 173 -10.23 3.16 2.64
N GLU A 174 -9.25 2.27 2.52
CA GLU A 174 -8.37 1.86 3.62
C GLU A 174 -7.55 3.05 4.16
N ILE A 175 -6.95 3.86 3.28
CA ILE A 175 -6.22 5.08 3.67
C ILE A 175 -7.12 5.97 4.52
N SER A 176 -8.35 6.22 4.04
CA SER A 176 -9.31 7.06 4.75
C SER A 176 -9.69 6.51 6.11
N LEU A 177 -9.85 5.19 6.21
CA LEU A 177 -10.21 4.52 7.44
C LEU A 177 -9.07 4.60 8.47
N VAL A 178 -7.85 4.34 8.05
CA VAL A 178 -6.65 4.49 8.89
C VAL A 178 -6.54 5.92 9.37
N GLN A 179 -6.74 6.92 8.51
CA GLN A 179 -6.72 8.32 8.89
C GLN A 179 -7.81 8.70 9.90
N ASP A 180 -9.06 8.34 9.62
CA ASP A 180 -10.21 8.68 10.47
C ASP A 180 -10.05 8.07 11.88
N VAL A 181 -9.52 6.85 11.99
CA VAL A 181 -9.37 6.15 13.27
C VAL A 181 -8.10 6.56 14.03
N SER A 182 -6.96 6.69 13.34
CA SER A 182 -5.68 7.02 13.99
C SER A 182 -5.48 8.52 14.23
N GLY A 183 -6.19 9.38 13.48
CA GLY A 183 -5.94 10.82 13.45
C GLY A 183 -4.63 11.21 12.74
N TRP A 184 -3.98 10.30 12.02
CA TRP A 184 -2.75 10.59 11.28
C TRP A 184 -3.03 11.48 10.06
N HIS A 185 -2.06 12.37 9.76
CA HIS A 185 -2.13 13.24 8.58
C HIS A 185 -1.99 12.41 7.29
N THR A 186 -2.70 12.80 6.21
CA THR A 186 -2.69 12.08 4.92
C THR A 186 -1.28 11.81 4.41
N ALA A 187 -0.43 12.85 4.39
CA ALA A 187 0.96 12.72 3.96
C ALA A 187 1.75 11.66 4.76
N ALA A 188 1.53 11.55 6.08
CA ALA A 188 2.19 10.54 6.88
C ALA A 188 1.69 9.13 6.54
N VAL A 189 0.38 8.97 6.32
CA VAL A 189 -0.20 7.67 5.88
C VAL A 189 0.29 7.29 4.48
N LEU A 190 0.40 8.25 3.56
CA LEU A 190 0.91 8.01 2.20
C LEU A 190 2.39 7.63 2.19
N ASN A 191 3.19 8.19 3.10
CA ASN A 191 4.60 7.87 3.27
C ASN A 191 4.86 6.60 4.09
N ALA A 192 3.82 5.97 4.66
CA ALA A 192 4.01 4.75 5.44
C ALA A 192 4.50 3.61 4.56
N PRO A 193 5.41 2.74 5.07
CA PRO A 193 5.74 1.48 4.42
C PRO A 193 4.49 0.62 4.29
N ILE A 194 4.30 -0.03 3.12
CA ILE A 194 3.06 -0.74 2.82
C ILE A 194 2.74 -1.85 3.84
N SER A 195 3.74 -2.54 4.41
CA SER A 195 3.50 -3.63 5.38
C SER A 195 2.91 -3.10 6.70
N LEU A 196 3.40 -1.96 7.18
CA LEU A 196 2.90 -1.35 8.40
C LEU A 196 1.50 -0.77 8.19
N PHE A 197 1.26 -0.17 7.03
CA PHE A 197 -0.07 0.27 6.63
C PHE A 197 -1.04 -0.91 6.48
N ALA A 198 -0.63 -1.98 5.81
CA ALA A 198 -1.45 -3.17 5.58
C ALA A 198 -1.87 -3.85 6.88
N ARG A 199 -0.98 -3.95 7.87
CA ARG A 199 -1.32 -4.41 9.23
C ARG A 199 -2.37 -3.53 9.91
N ALA A 200 -2.22 -2.20 9.80
CA ALA A 200 -3.19 -1.25 10.33
C ALA A 200 -4.56 -1.38 9.65
N ALA A 201 -4.58 -1.43 8.31
CA ALA A 201 -5.79 -1.59 7.52
C ALA A 201 -6.47 -2.94 7.77
N ASP A 202 -5.69 -4.02 7.91
CA ASP A 202 -6.18 -5.36 8.22
C ASP A 202 -6.92 -5.37 9.56
N TYR A 203 -6.29 -4.84 10.63
CA TYR A 203 -6.93 -4.71 11.95
C TYR A 203 -8.30 -4.01 11.84
N LEU A 204 -8.36 -2.84 11.18
CA LEU A 204 -9.59 -2.05 11.08
C LEU A 204 -10.67 -2.75 10.23
N THR A 205 -10.30 -3.37 9.12
CA THR A 205 -11.24 -4.08 8.24
C THR A 205 -11.69 -5.42 8.83
N GLY A 206 -10.95 -5.96 9.80
CA GLY A 206 -11.33 -7.16 10.57
C GLY A 206 -12.70 -7.07 11.23
N PHE A 207 -13.06 -5.89 11.73
CA PHE A 207 -14.37 -5.61 12.32
C PHE A 207 -15.53 -5.57 11.30
N PHE A 208 -15.24 -5.60 10.00
CA PHE A 208 -16.26 -5.56 8.96
C PHE A 208 -16.68 -6.94 8.47
N ILE A 209 -15.88 -7.98 8.77
CA ILE A 209 -16.20 -9.36 8.45
C ILE A 209 -17.43 -9.76 9.26
N VAL A 210 -18.47 -10.18 8.55
CA VAL A 210 -19.69 -10.69 9.18
C VAL A 210 -19.31 -12.01 9.86
N GLY A 211 -19.51 -12.13 11.17
CA GLY A 211 -19.41 -13.43 11.84
C GLY A 211 -20.31 -14.47 11.17
N PRO A 212 -20.10 -15.78 11.39
CA PRO A 212 -20.94 -16.81 10.80
C PRO A 212 -22.42 -16.46 11.01
N ALA A 213 -23.22 -16.59 9.96
CA ALA A 213 -24.64 -16.24 9.97
C ALA A 213 -25.39 -17.05 11.04
N THR A 214 -25.42 -16.58 12.29
CA THR A 214 -26.27 -17.14 13.35
C THR A 214 -27.69 -16.62 13.17
N GLY A 215 -28.28 -16.92 12.03
CA GLY A 215 -29.70 -16.79 11.77
C GLY A 215 -30.26 -18.19 11.61
N LYS A 216 -30.76 -18.79 12.69
CA LYS A 216 -31.70 -19.92 12.55
C LYS A 216 -32.83 -19.40 11.69
N ALA A 217 -32.97 -19.92 10.47
CA ALA A 217 -34.16 -19.72 9.67
C ALA A 217 -35.35 -20.14 10.53
N SER A 218 -36.11 -19.16 11.03
CA SER A 218 -37.38 -19.43 11.68
C SER A 218 -38.25 -20.06 10.60
N ARG A 219 -38.43 -21.39 10.69
CA ARG A 219 -39.47 -22.11 9.94
C ARG A 219 -40.78 -21.40 10.23
N ARG A 220 -41.33 -20.71 9.25
CA ARG A 220 -42.75 -20.40 9.26
C ARG A 220 -43.50 -21.72 9.10
N ILE A 221 -44.31 -22.03 10.11
CA ILE A 221 -45.40 -23.00 10.06
C ILE A 221 -46.50 -22.40 9.19
#